data_AF-A0AAD5KFJ9-F1
#
_entry.id   AF-A0AAD5KFJ9-F1
#
_cell.length_a   1.000
_cell.length_b   1.000
_cell.length_c   1.000
_cell.angle_alpha   90.00
_cell.angle_beta   90.00
_cell.angle_gamma   90.00
#
_symmetry.space_group_name_H-M   'P 1'
#
loop_
_entity.id
_entity.type
_entity.pdbx_description
1 polymer ?
#
loop_
_entity_poly.entity_id
_entity_poly.type
_entity_poly.pdbx_seq_one_letter_code
_entity_poly.pdbx_strand_id
1 'polypeptide(L)'
;MNHKLVVCLFLVATLISTGCAREFGYEVTCVETEFPNGSIKSRWSISGQKIQLPESWRNIGSAASAVRTSDGGIATQYVWYQLDQSPPARRAGGGKIC
;
A
#
# COMPACT_ATOMS: atom_id res chain seq x y z
N MET A 1 36.50 -16.06 29.12
CA MET A 1 35.41 -15.61 28.24
C MET A 1 35.00 -14.20 28.67
N ASN A 2 35.26 -13.18 27.86
CA ASN A 2 35.17 -11.77 28.28
C ASN A 2 33.72 -11.26 28.16
N HIS A 3 33.02 -11.14 29.29
CA HIS A 3 31.59 -10.84 29.36
C HIS A 3 31.23 -9.51 28.69
N LYS A 4 32.15 -8.54 28.75
CA LYS A 4 32.03 -7.23 28.10
C LYS A 4 31.96 -7.33 26.57
N LEU A 5 32.69 -8.28 25.99
CA LEU A 5 32.77 -8.48 24.54
C LEU A 5 31.48 -9.15 24.03
N VAL A 6 30.91 -10.08 24.81
CA VAL A 6 29.62 -10.70 24.54
C VAL A 6 28.49 -9.67 24.59
N VAL A 7 28.45 -8.82 25.62
CA VAL A 7 27.43 -7.77 25.76
C VAL A 7 27.52 -6.75 24.62
N CYS A 8 28.73 -6.33 24.22
CA CYS A 8 28.90 -5.44 23.07
C CYS A 8 28.42 -6.07 21.77
N LEU A 9 28.73 -7.34 21.51
CA LEU A 9 28.26 -8.04 20.31
C LEU A 9 26.74 -8.17 20.28
N PHE A 10 26.11 -8.48 21.41
CA PHE A 10 24.65 -8.57 21.50
C PHE A 10 23.97 -7.21 21.28
N LEU A 11 24.51 -6.13 21.85
CA LEU A 11 23.99 -4.77 21.66
C LEU A 11 24.13 -4.29 20.21
N VAL A 12 25.26 -4.55 19.57
CA VAL A 12 25.47 -4.20 18.16
C VAL A 12 24.54 -5.00 17.25
N ALA A 13 24.36 -6.29 17.49
CA ALA A 13 23.43 -7.13 16.73
C ALA A 13 21.96 -6.68 16.89
N THR A 14 21.55 -6.26 18.09
CA THR A 14 20.19 -5.74 18.33
C THR A 14 19.96 -4.37 17.69
N LEU A 15 20.97 -3.49 17.68
CA LEU A 15 20.91 -2.18 17.02
C LEU A 15 20.85 -2.29 15.49
N ILE A 16 21.63 -3.20 14.89
CA ILE A 16 21.61 -3.43 13.44
C ILE A 16 20.27 -4.06 13.02
N SER A 17 19.69 -4.93 13.85
CA SER A 17 18.38 -5.55 13.59
C SER A 17 17.19 -4.58 13.74
N THR A 18 17.34 -3.47 14.46
CA THR A 18 16.25 -2.49 14.70
C THR A 18 16.28 -1.30 13.74
N GLY A 19 17.28 -1.24 12.84
CA GLY A 19 17.47 -0.13 11.89
C GLY A 19 16.42 0.02 10.79
N CYS A 20 15.54 -0.95 10.59
CA CYS A 20 14.40 -0.80 9.68
C CYS A 20 13.19 -0.27 10.46
N ALA A 21 12.99 1.05 10.44
CA ALA A 21 11.78 1.66 10.98
C ALA A 21 10.56 0.98 10.32
N ARG A 22 9.83 0.18 11.10
CA ARG A 22 8.64 -0.53 10.61
C ARG A 22 7.54 0.49 10.42
N GLU A 23 7.36 0.91 9.18
CA GLU A 23 6.27 1.80 8.78
C GLU A 23 4.96 1.02 8.73
N PHE A 24 3.87 1.62 9.19
CA PHE A 24 2.54 1.02 9.15
C PHE A 24 1.62 1.85 8.27
N GLY A 25 0.67 1.17 7.64
CA GLY A 25 -0.22 1.78 6.67
C GLY A 25 -1.36 0.87 6.27
N TYR A 26 -1.96 1.19 5.13
CA TYR A 26 -3.08 0.47 4.57
C TYR A 26 -2.80 0.13 3.12
N GLU A 27 -3.36 -0.98 2.68
CA GLU A 27 -3.48 -1.28 1.26
C GLU A 27 -4.67 -0.51 0.67
N VAL A 28 -4.46 0.10 -0.49
CA VAL A 28 -5.48 0.83 -1.23
C VAL A 28 -5.71 0.11 -2.55
N THR A 29 -6.99 -0.16 -2.84
CA THR A 29 -7.43 -0.77 -4.09
C THR A 29 -8.26 0.25 -4.87
N CYS A 30 -7.95 0.43 -6.15
CA CYS A 30 -8.72 1.23 -7.10
C CYS A 30 -9.15 0.33 -8.25
N VAL A 31 -10.43 0.35 -8.63
CA VAL A 31 -10.92 -0.37 -9.80
C VAL A 31 -11.49 0.63 -10.77
N GLU A 32 -10.92 0.68 -11.97
CA GLU A 32 -11.45 1.40 -13.11
C GLU A 32 -12.18 0.42 -14.00
N THR A 33 -13.32 0.80 -14.54
CA THR A 33 -14.04 0.01 -15.53
C THR A 33 -14.31 0.90 -16.73
N GLU A 34 -13.72 0.54 -17.86
CA GLU A 34 -14.00 1.14 -19.16
C GLU A 34 -15.09 0.34 -19.84
N PHE A 35 -16.18 1.00 -20.21
CA PHE A 35 -17.33 0.39 -20.86
C PHE A 35 -17.28 0.58 -22.38
N PRO A 36 -17.94 -0.29 -23.16
CA PRO A 36 -17.96 -0.18 -24.63
C PRO A 36 -18.50 1.14 -25.18
N ASN A 37 -19.27 1.89 -24.39
CA ASN A 37 -19.79 3.21 -24.74
C ASN A 37 -18.78 4.35 -24.48
N GLY A 38 -17.53 4.02 -24.11
CA GLY A 38 -16.47 4.97 -23.77
C GLY A 38 -16.60 5.61 -22.39
N SER A 39 -17.60 5.22 -21.58
CA SER A 39 -17.69 5.70 -20.20
C SER A 39 -16.69 4.98 -19.31
N ILE A 40 -16.11 5.71 -18.37
CA ILE A 40 -15.18 5.16 -17.36
C ILE A 40 -15.82 5.36 -15.99
N LYS A 41 -15.88 4.31 -15.18
CA LYS A 41 -16.26 4.38 -13.77
C LYS A 41 -15.09 3.94 -12.91
N SER A 42 -14.81 4.68 -11.85
CA SER A 42 -13.78 4.29 -10.88
C SER A 42 -14.37 4.15 -9.47
N ARG A 43 -13.82 3.22 -8.70
CA ARG A 43 -14.11 3.05 -7.27
C ARG A 43 -12.80 2.75 -6.54
N TRP A 44 -12.53 3.48 -5.48
CA TRP A 44 -11.42 3.20 -4.58
C TRP A 44 -11.92 2.72 -3.22
N SER A 45 -11.11 1.88 -2.56
CA SER A 45 -11.34 1.38 -1.22
C SER A 45 -10.00 1.25 -0.49
N ILE A 46 -9.98 1.65 0.78
CA ILE A 46 -8.84 1.44 1.67
C ILE A 46 -9.14 0.20 2.51
N SER A 47 -8.17 -0.68 2.67
CA SER A 47 -8.28 -1.81 3.59
C SER A 47 -8.55 -1.31 5.01
N GLY A 48 -9.56 -1.88 5.68
CA GLY A 48 -9.84 -1.57 7.08
C GLY A 48 -8.77 -2.10 8.05
N GLN A 49 -7.83 -2.89 7.55
CA GLN A 49 -6.75 -3.48 8.34
C GLN A 49 -5.47 -2.67 8.17
N LYS A 50 -4.95 -2.16 9.30
CA LYS A 50 -3.61 -1.58 9.36
C LYS A 50 -2.57 -2.71 9.26
N ILE A 51 -1.66 -2.59 8.31
CA ILE A 51 -0.59 -3.56 8.06
C ILE A 51 0.77 -2.92 8.30
N GLN A 52 1.78 -3.77 8.57
CA GLN A 52 3.16 -3.36 8.44
C GLN A 52 3.50 -3.28 6.95
N LEU A 53 4.01 -2.13 6.52
CA LEU A 53 4.35 -1.92 5.13
C LEU A 53 5.64 -2.67 4.78
N PRO A 54 5.71 -3.29 3.58
CA PRO A 54 6.95 -3.90 3.09
C PRO A 54 8.02 -2.81 2.90
N GLU A 55 9.29 -3.11 3.10
CA GLU A 55 10.37 -2.10 3.04
C GLU A 55 10.41 -1.32 1.72
N SER A 56 10.00 -1.95 0.62
CA SER A 56 9.94 -1.34 -0.71
C SER A 56 8.61 -0.66 -1.03
N TRP A 57 7.68 -0.49 -0.08
CA TRP A 57 6.31 -0.04 -0.37
C TRP A 57 6.23 1.30 -1.12
N ARG A 58 7.21 2.19 -0.92
CA ARG A 58 7.32 3.49 -1.61
C ARG A 58 7.69 3.36 -3.09
N ASN A 59 8.25 2.22 -3.48
CA ASN A 59 8.71 1.89 -4.83
C ASN A 59 7.79 0.88 -5.53
N ILE A 60 6.79 0.33 -4.82
CA ILE A 60 5.81 -0.59 -5.42
C ILE A 60 4.85 0.26 -6.26
N GLY A 61 5.04 0.19 -7.58
CA GLY A 61 4.07 0.73 -8.54
C GLY A 61 2.72 0.03 -8.40
N SER A 62 1.65 0.71 -8.83
CA SER A 62 0.30 0.15 -8.78
C SER A 62 0.23 -1.17 -9.56
N ALA A 63 -0.10 -2.27 -8.87
CA ALA A 63 -0.28 -3.56 -9.54
C ALA A 63 -1.61 -3.52 -10.32
N ALA A 64 -1.54 -3.49 -11.65
CA ALA A 64 -2.70 -3.46 -12.54
C ALA A 64 -3.13 -4.88 -12.94
N SER A 65 -4.36 -5.29 -12.64
CA SER A 65 -4.97 -6.54 -13.12
C SER A 65 -6.23 -6.23 -13.91
N ALA A 66 -6.28 -6.65 -15.17
CA ALA A 66 -7.42 -6.41 -16.06
C ALA A 66 -8.32 -7.66 -16.14
N VAL A 67 -9.62 -7.49 -15.88
CA VAL A 67 -10.63 -8.54 -15.96
C VAL A 67 -11.83 -8.04 -16.75
N ARG A 68 -12.39 -8.86 -17.65
CA ARG A 68 -13.64 -8.51 -18.33
C ARG A 68 -14.82 -8.61 -17.37
N THR A 69 -15.66 -7.58 -17.37
CA THR A 69 -16.89 -7.56 -16.58
C THR A 69 -18.04 -8.21 -17.35
N SER A 70 -19.06 -8.67 -16.63
CA SER A 70 -20.23 -9.35 -17.22
C SER A 70 -21.06 -8.46 -18.14
N ASP A 71 -20.92 -7.14 -18.01
CA ASP A 71 -21.56 -6.11 -18.85
C ASP A 71 -20.69 -5.65 -20.03
N GLY A 72 -19.60 -6.37 -20.32
CA GLY A 72 -18.76 -6.14 -21.50
C GLY A 72 -17.70 -5.06 -21.34
N GLY A 73 -17.53 -4.51 -20.13
CA GLY A 73 -16.43 -3.59 -19.80
C GLY A 73 -15.11 -4.30 -19.51
N ILE A 74 -14.04 -3.50 -19.45
CA ILE A 74 -12.71 -3.92 -19.00
C ILE A 74 -12.46 -3.26 -17.65
N ALA A 75 -12.42 -4.07 -16.59
CA ALA A 75 -12.08 -3.61 -15.26
C ALA A 75 -10.57 -3.75 -15.01
N THR A 76 -9.88 -2.64 -14.74
CA THR A 76 -8.48 -2.60 -14.32
C THR A 76 -8.40 -2.28 -12.84
N GLN A 77 -7.89 -3.23 -12.06
CA GLN A 77 -7.64 -3.07 -10.63
C GLN A 77 -6.21 -2.63 -10.39
N TYR A 78 -6.01 -1.54 -9.65
CA TYR A 78 -4.73 -1.02 -9.18
C TYR A 78 -4.62 -1.20 -7.66
N VAL A 79 -3.47 -1.67 -7.19
CA VAL A 79 -3.19 -1.83 -5.75
C VAL A 79 -1.90 -1.10 -5.38
N TRP A 80 -1.94 -0.28 -4.33
CA TRP A 80 -0.76 0.37 -3.75
C TRP A 80 -0.86 0.47 -2.23
N TYR A 81 0.22 0.92 -1.58
CA TYR A 81 0.28 1.10 -0.14
C TYR A 81 0.30 2.59 0.24
N GLN A 82 -0.40 2.93 1.32
CA GLN A 82 -0.45 4.28 1.87
C GLN A 82 -0.06 4.25 3.35
N LEU A 83 0.85 5.13 3.75
CA LEU A 83 1.25 5.30 5.16
C LEU A 83 0.03 5.70 6.01
N ASP A 84 -0.05 5.21 7.24
CA ASP A 84 -1.06 5.60 8.23
C ASP A 84 -0.75 7.01 8.76
N GLN A 85 -0.97 8.01 7.92
CA GLN A 85 -1.01 9.42 8.29
C GLN A 85 -2.46 9.77 8.59
N SER A 86 -2.94 9.49 9.80
CA SER A 86 -4.27 9.95 10.19
C SER A 86 -4.33 11.49 10.18
N PRO A 87 -5.32 12.16 9.53
CA PRO A 87 -6.35 11.63 8.62
C PRO A 87 -6.27 12.23 7.19
N PRO A 88 -6.65 11.51 6.12
CA PRO A 88 -7.30 12.22 5.03
C PRO A 88 -8.68 12.60 5.56
N ALA A 89 -8.85 13.90 5.81
CA ALA A 89 -10.15 14.51 6.04
C ALA A 89 -11.20 13.92 5.09
N ARG A 90 -12.44 13.84 5.57
CA ARG A 90 -13.61 13.93 4.67
C ARG A 90 -13.36 15.05 3.66
N ARG A 91 -12.89 14.70 2.47
CA ARG A 91 -13.00 15.50 1.25
C ARG A 91 -13.54 14.51 0.23
N ALA A 92 -14.85 14.43 0.09
CA ALA A 92 -15.62 15.37 -0.72
C ALA A 92 -14.88 15.60 -2.04
N GLY A 93 -15.41 14.97 -3.11
CA GLY A 93 -15.14 15.26 -4.51
C GLY A 93 -13.78 15.88 -4.82
N GLY A 94 -12.75 15.04 -4.95
CA GLY A 94 -11.46 15.45 -5.49
C GLY A 94 -11.04 14.40 -6.49
N GLY A 95 -11.34 14.65 -7.76
CA GLY A 95 -11.06 13.76 -8.87
C GLY A 95 -9.59 13.37 -8.91
N LYS A 96 -9.31 12.17 -8.43
CA LYS A 96 -8.40 11.27 -9.09
C LYS A 96 -9.28 10.13 -9.61
N ILE A 97 -9.50 10.14 -10.93
CA ILE A 97 -9.32 8.90 -11.71
C ILE A 97 -8.02 8.28 -11.18
N CYS A 98 -7.91 6.96 -11.06
CA CYS A 98 -6.63 6.41 -10.61
C CYS A 98 -5.50 7.13 -11.40
#